data_AF-A7ZH28-F1
#
_entry.id   AF-A7ZH28-F1
#
_cell.length_a   1.000
_cell.length_b   1.000
_cell.length_c   1.000
_cell.angle_alpha   90.00
_cell.angle_beta   90.00
_cell.angle_gamma   90.00
#
_symmetry.space_group_name_H-M   'P 1'
#
loop_
_entity.id
_entity.type
_entity.pdbx_description
1 polymer ?
#
loop_
_entity_poly.entity_id
_entity_poly.type
_entity_poly.pdbx_seq_one_letter_code
_entity_poly.pdbx_strand_id
1 'polypeptide(L)'
;MDSARDLIARGWGVSLVSRCLRVSRAQLHVILRRTDDWKDGRRSRHSDDTDVLLRIHHVIGELPTYGYRRVWALLRRQAELDR
;
A
#
# COMPACT_ATOMS: atom_id res chain seq x y z
N MET A 1 10.40 -1.16 9.48
CA MET A 1 11.56 -0.62 10.24
C MET A 1 11.72 0.84 9.87
N ASP A 2 11.71 1.75 10.85
CA ASP A 2 11.81 3.19 10.63
C ASP A 2 13.25 3.65 10.86
N SER A 3 14.07 3.61 9.81
CA SER A 3 15.52 3.84 9.89
C SER A 3 15.90 5.22 10.45
N ALA A 4 15.01 6.21 10.33
CA ALA A 4 15.22 7.53 10.89
C ALA A 4 15.17 7.52 12.42
N ARG A 5 14.20 6.81 13.00
CA ARG A 5 14.09 6.66 14.46
C ARG A 5 15.26 5.87 15.03
N ASP A 6 15.67 4.81 14.35
CA ASP A 6 16.79 3.97 14.80
C ASP A 6 18.11 4.75 14.84
N LEU A 7 18.40 5.55 13.80
CA LEU A 7 19.57 6.43 13.78
C LEU A 7 19.52 7.48 14.90
N ILE A 8 18.36 8.06 15.19
CA ILE A 8 18.23 9.05 16.26
C ILE A 8 18.37 8.39 17.65
N ALA A 9 17.82 7.19 17.83
CA ALA A 9 17.98 6.40 19.05
C ALA A 9 19.46 6.02 19.31
N ARG A 10 20.25 5.85 18.24
CA ARG A 10 21.70 5.64 18.29
C ARG A 10 22.50 6.94 18.56
N GLY A 11 21.85 8.05 18.87
CA GLY A 11 22.47 9.33 19.25
C GLY A 11 22.81 10.26 18.08
N TRP A 12 22.38 9.96 16.86
CA TRP A 12 22.64 10.84 15.71
C TRP A 12 21.71 12.06 15.72
N GLY A 13 22.26 13.23 15.40
CA GLY A 13 21.50 14.49 15.38
C GLY A 13 20.45 14.54 14.26
N VAL A 14 19.25 15.06 14.57
CA VAL A 14 18.11 15.19 13.64
C VAL A 14 18.49 15.91 12.34
N SER A 15 19.34 16.93 12.41
CA SER A 15 19.83 17.67 11.23
C SER A 15 20.67 16.83 10.28
N LEU A 16 21.46 15.89 10.81
CA LEU A 16 22.26 14.99 10.01
C LEU A 16 21.38 13.92 9.36
N VAL A 17 20.48 13.32 10.14
CA VAL A 17 19.52 12.31 9.67
C VAL A 17 18.61 12.87 8.57
N SER A 18 18.10 14.09 8.74
CA SER A 18 17.32 14.81 7.73
C SER A 18 18.06 14.96 6.40
N ARG A 19 19.33 15.34 6.46
CA ARG A 19 20.18 15.52 5.27
C ARG A 19 20.53 14.20 4.59
N CYS A 20 20.87 13.17 5.37
CA CYS A 20 21.23 11.85 4.84
C CYS A 20 20.04 11.11 4.22
N LEU A 21 18.86 11.17 4.86
CA LEU A 21 17.65 10.50 4.38
C LEU A 21 16.79 11.36 3.45
N ARG A 22 17.16 12.63 3.25
CA ARG A 22 16.40 13.64 2.48
C ARG A 22 14.94 13.78 2.96
N VAL A 23 14.73 13.64 4.28
CA VAL A 23 13.42 13.81 4.94
C VAL A 23 13.36 15.16 5.64
N SER A 24 12.20 15.83 5.60
CA SER A 24 12.05 17.14 6.26
C SER A 24 12.21 17.01 7.79
N ARG A 25 12.84 18.00 8.42
CA ARG A 25 13.00 18.04 9.89
C ARG A 25 11.65 18.06 10.61
N ALA A 26 10.67 18.77 10.05
CA ALA A 26 9.31 18.80 10.59
C ALA A 26 8.68 17.39 10.62
N GLN A 27 8.84 16.61 9.54
CA GLN A 27 8.33 15.25 9.48
C GLN A 27 9.04 14.32 10.47
N LEU A 28 10.36 14.47 10.64
CA LEU A 28 11.11 13.71 11.65
C LEU A 28 10.60 14.02 13.07
N HIS A 29 10.32 15.29 13.39
CA HIS A 29 9.73 15.65 14.68
C HIS A 29 8.33 15.05 14.89
N VAL A 30 7.50 15.00 13.84
CA VAL A 30 6.19 14.31 13.90
C VAL A 30 6.39 12.83 14.16
N ILE A 31 7.31 12.18 13.46
CA ILE A 31 7.59 10.74 13.60
C ILE A 31 8.13 10.41 15.00
N LEU A 32 9.05 11.21 15.55
CA LEU A 32 9.64 10.99 16.87
C LEU A 32 8.65 11.18 18.02
N ARG A 33 7.60 11.98 17.83
CA ARG A 33 6.57 12.24 18.85
C ARG A 33 5.45 11.20 18.89
N ARG A 34 5.40 10.31 17.90
CA ARG A 34 4.43 9.21 17.86
C ARG A 34 4.77 8.19 18.93
N THR A 35 3.74 7.69 19.61
CA THR A 35 3.82 6.58 20.55
C THR A 35 4.15 5.27 19.84
N ASP A 36 4.57 4.24 20.58
CA ASP A 36 4.92 2.93 20.02
C ASP A 36 3.72 2.19 19.41
N ASP A 37 2.52 2.45 19.93
CA ASP A 37 1.25 1.92 19.42
C ASP A 37 0.69 2.74 18.24
N TRP A 38 1.37 3.82 17.84
CA TRP A 38 0.91 4.68 16.75
C TRP A 38 0.78 3.88 15.45
N LYS A 39 -0.41 3.95 14.85
CA LYS A 39 -0.70 3.39 13.54
C LYS A 39 -1.21 4.49 12.62
N ASP A 40 -0.81 4.41 11.35
CA ASP A 40 -1.33 5.30 10.33
C ASP A 40 -2.85 5.06 10.18
N GLY A 41 -3.65 6.09 10.45
CA GLY A 41 -5.09 6.05 10.34
C GLY A 41 -5.59 6.05 8.89
N ARG A 42 -4.70 6.25 7.91
CA ARG A 42 -5.03 6.11 6.49
C ARG A 42 -5.35 4.64 6.21
N ARG A 43 -6.65 4.33 6.16
CA ARG A 43 -7.15 3.03 5.72
C ARG A 43 -7.51 3.12 4.25
N SER A 44 -7.15 2.11 3.48
CA SER A 44 -7.83 1.86 2.20
C SER A 44 -9.33 1.70 2.48
N ARG A 45 -10.19 2.10 1.53
CA ARG A 45 -11.58 1.64 1.61
C ARG A 45 -11.55 0.12 1.62
N HIS A 46 -12.23 -0.47 2.59
CA HIS A 46 -12.48 -1.89 2.58
C HIS A 46 -13.57 -2.14 1.53
N SER A 47 -13.18 -2.77 0.44
CA SER A 47 -14.10 -3.31 -0.56
C SER A 47 -14.10 -4.81 -0.36
N ASP A 48 -15.28 -5.44 -0.30
CA ASP A 48 -15.36 -6.89 -0.33
C ASP A 48 -15.10 -7.35 -1.76
N ASP A 49 -13.83 -7.58 -2.06
CA ASP A 49 -13.36 -7.97 -3.39
C ASP A 49 -13.42 -9.50 -3.59
N THR A 50 -14.04 -10.26 -2.66
CA THR A 50 -14.07 -11.73 -2.68
C THR A 50 -14.66 -12.26 -3.99
N ASP A 51 -15.81 -11.72 -4.42
CA ASP A 51 -16.46 -12.13 -5.69
C ASP A 51 -15.59 -11.83 -6.91
N VAL A 52 -14.99 -10.64 -6.94
CA VAL A 52 -14.12 -10.21 -8.04
C VAL A 52 -12.89 -11.11 -8.13
N LEU A 53 -12.29 -11.47 -7.00
CA LEU A 53 -11.16 -12.39 -6.95
C LEU A 53 -11.54 -13.79 -7.44
N LEU A 54 -12.70 -14.31 -7.03
CA LEU A 54 -13.21 -15.60 -7.52
C LEU A 54 -13.40 -15.60 -9.04
N ARG A 55 -14.01 -14.54 -9.59
CA ARG A 55 -14.19 -14.39 -11.04
C ARG A 55 -12.86 -14.29 -11.79
N ILE A 56 -11.89 -13.55 -11.26
CA ILE A 56 -10.54 -13.48 -11.83
C ILE A 56 -9.87 -14.87 -11.83
N HIS A 57 -9.94 -15.60 -10.71
CA HIS A 57 -9.38 -16.95 -10.61
C HIS A 57 -10.00 -17.90 -11.63
N HIS A 58 -11.32 -17.86 -11.79
CA HIS A 58 -12.02 -18.65 -12.79
C HIS A 58 -11.56 -18.32 -14.21
N VAL A 59 -11.52 -17.03 -14.59
CA VAL A 59 -11.12 -16.61 -15.93
C VAL A 59 -9.66 -16.98 -16.24
N ILE A 60 -8.75 -16.83 -15.28
CA ILE A 60 -7.34 -17.20 -15.48
C ILE A 60 -7.19 -18.73 -15.58
N GLY A 61 -7.97 -19.51 -14.82
CA GLY A 61 -7.99 -20.96 -14.90
C GLY A 61 -8.44 -21.47 -16.28
N GLU A 62 -9.50 -20.88 -16.84
CA GLU A 62 -10.02 -21.24 -18.16
C GLU A 62 -9.16 -20.69 -19.31
N LEU A 63 -8.54 -19.52 -19.13
CA LEU A 63 -7.79 -18.80 -20.17
C LEU A 63 -6.38 -18.42 -19.68
N PRO A 64 -5.46 -19.39 -19.50
CA PRO A 64 -4.15 -19.13 -18.90
C PRO A 64 -3.23 -18.25 -19.75
N THR A 65 -3.53 -18.08 -21.04
CA THR A 65 -2.79 -17.18 -21.95
C THR A 65 -3.32 -15.74 -21.95
N TYR A 66 -4.40 -15.46 -21.22
CA TYR A 66 -5.00 -14.14 -21.14
C TYR A 66 -4.26 -13.28 -20.11
N GLY A 67 -3.65 -12.20 -20.61
CA GLY A 67 -3.07 -11.17 -19.75
C GLY A 67 -4.14 -10.26 -19.14
N TYR A 68 -3.74 -9.46 -18.15
CA TYR A 68 -4.60 -8.57 -17.37
C TYR A 68 -5.63 -7.76 -18.18
N ARG A 69 -5.23 -7.14 -19.30
CA ARG A 69 -6.13 -6.33 -20.13
C ARG A 69 -7.29 -7.13 -20.72
N ARG A 70 -7.05 -8.39 -21.13
CA ARG A 70 -8.08 -9.26 -21.70
C ARG A 70 -9.02 -9.80 -20.61
N VAL A 71 -8.47 -10.18 -19.46
CA VAL A 71 -9.26 -10.56 -18.27
C VAL A 71 -10.18 -9.42 -17.83
N TRP A 72 -9.65 -8.19 -17.74
CA TRP A 72 -10.42 -7.00 -17.42
C TRP A 72 -11.58 -6.74 -18.39
N ALA A 73 -11.31 -6.81 -19.69
CA ALA A 73 -12.35 -6.61 -20.71
C ALA A 73 -13.47 -7.66 -20.61
N LEU A 74 -13.13 -8.89 -20.22
CA LEU A 74 -14.13 -9.95 -20.01
C LEU A 74 -14.98 -9.70 -18.77
N LEU A 75 -14.34 -9.40 -17.63
CA LEU A 75 -15.04 -9.10 -16.36
C LEU A 75 -15.97 -7.90 -16.50
N ARG A 76 -15.52 -6.85 -17.21
CA ARG A 76 -16.34 -5.67 -17.48
C ARG A 76 -17.59 -6.01 -18.30
N ARG A 77 -17.44 -6.80 -19.38
CA ARG A 77 -18.59 -7.24 -20.19
C ARG A 77 -19.57 -8.10 -19.39
N GLN A 78 -19.08 -8.97 -18.53
CA GLN A 78 -19.96 -9.75 -17.65
C GLN A 78 -20.73 -8.85 -16.68
N ALA A 79 -20.06 -7.90 -16.03
CA ALA A 79 -20.71 -6.95 -15.13
C ALA A 79 -21.74 -6.02 -15.80
N GLU A 80 -21.62 -5.77 -17.11
CA GLU A 80 -22.64 -5.05 -17.90
C GLU A 80 -23.86 -5.92 -18.21
N LEU A 81 -23.69 -7.23 -18.34
CA LEU A 81 -24.78 -8.19 -18.57
C LEU A 81 -25.50 -8.58 -17.28
N ASP A 82 -24.78 -8.58 -16.15
CA ASP A 82 -25.31 -8.90 -14.81
C ASP A 82 -26.18 -7.77 -14.22
N ARG A 83 -26.37 -6.65 -14.95
CA ARG A 83 -27.06 -5.43 -14.50
C ARG A 83 -28.39 -5.23 -15.20
#